data_AF-A0A8T1RV94-F1
#
_entry.id   AF-A0A8T1RV94-F1
#
_cell.length_a   1.000
_cell.length_b   1.000
_cell.length_c   1.000
_cell.angle_alpha   90.00
_cell.angle_beta   90.00
_cell.angle_gamma   90.00
#
_symmetry.space_group_name_H-M   'P 1'
#
loop_
_entity.id
_entity.type
_entity.pdbx_description
1 polymer ?
#
loop_
_entity_poly.entity_id
_entity_poly.type
_entity_poly.pdbx_seq_one_letter_code
_entity_poly.pdbx_strand_id
1 'polypeptide(L)'
;CPSRWGRGPREAARQAMATGAGSSFGTTCWWGFSPALDLQRECLESSMAHLYLSQDDLPELNILLVGSVDGRHVLRTMSQAHRWPRRRINFYIVENNLEALGRQLLFLSLALESPEKMGLQEKSEMFLELLGNSLIRSSTAAYLQEKSDLFVRYATDPDFQQRHLGAVDMSALKFKERDQLEGIFQFWRHPDPRAFPIARLWDLRVRQYLGARYDARRGVCDWDLTMKLHERG
;
A
#
# COMPACT_ATOMS: atom_id res chain seq x y z
N CYS A 1 29.88 13.97 56.24
CA CYS A 1 28.42 14.00 56.46
C CYS A 1 27.87 15.37 56.04
N PRO A 2 26.71 15.44 55.37
CA PRO A 2 26.54 14.93 54.00
C PRO A 2 25.77 15.91 53.07
N SER A 3 25.72 15.50 51.79
CA SER A 3 24.57 15.64 50.87
C SER A 3 24.49 16.94 50.03
N ARG A 4 24.20 16.92 48.72
CA ARG A 4 23.75 15.82 47.85
C ARG A 4 23.73 16.30 46.37
N TRP A 5 24.16 15.42 45.46
CA TRP A 5 23.91 15.33 44.00
C TRP A 5 24.35 16.52 43.11
N GLY A 6 25.20 16.39 42.10
CA GLY A 6 25.44 15.25 41.20
C GLY A 6 25.33 15.79 39.77
N ARG A 7 26.41 16.39 39.24
CA ARG A 7 26.48 16.83 37.84
C ARG A 7 26.57 15.60 36.96
N GLY A 8 25.46 15.20 36.35
CA GLY A 8 25.45 14.21 35.27
C GLY A 8 26.13 14.75 34.01
N PRO A 9 26.70 13.89 33.16
CA PRO A 9 27.31 14.32 31.90
C PRO A 9 26.21 14.91 31.00
N ARG A 10 26.46 16.09 30.44
CA ARG A 10 25.65 16.61 29.35
C ARG A 10 25.82 15.67 28.16
N GLU A 11 24.86 14.76 27.98
CA GLU A 11 24.68 14.03 26.72
C GLU A 11 24.53 15.08 25.61
N ALA A 12 25.61 15.23 24.84
CA ALA A 12 25.55 15.91 23.57
C ALA A 12 24.52 15.16 22.72
N ALA A 13 23.34 15.76 22.58
CA ALA A 13 22.37 15.35 21.58
C ALA A 13 23.10 15.27 20.25
N ARG A 14 23.38 14.04 19.81
CA ARG A 14 23.78 13.75 18.43
C ARG A 14 22.56 14.05 17.57
N GLN A 15 22.37 15.33 17.26
CA GLN A 15 21.68 15.73 16.04
C GLN A 15 22.50 15.15 14.90
N ALA A 16 22.08 13.98 14.41
CA ALA A 16 22.44 13.58 13.07
C ALA A 16 21.84 14.64 12.14
N MET A 17 22.69 15.58 11.71
CA MET A 17 22.42 16.43 10.56
C MET A 17 22.31 15.51 9.34
N ALA A 18 21.12 14.97 9.11
CA ALA A 18 20.75 14.47 7.81
C ALA A 18 20.68 15.69 6.88
N THR A 19 21.68 15.82 6.02
CA THR A 19 21.70 16.74 4.88
C THR A 19 20.33 16.73 4.20
N GLY A 20 19.72 17.91 4.07
CA GLY A 20 18.29 18.17 3.85
C GLY A 20 17.62 17.62 2.58
N ALA A 21 18.20 16.65 1.88
CA ALA A 21 17.55 15.92 0.81
C ALA A 21 16.67 14.77 1.35
N GLY A 22 17.14 14.03 2.36
CA GLY A 22 16.52 12.77 2.81
C GLY A 22 15.15 12.93 3.48
N SER A 23 14.91 14.01 4.22
CA SER A 23 13.67 14.23 4.97
C SER A 23 12.45 14.50 4.10
N SER A 24 12.65 14.93 2.85
CA SER A 24 11.57 15.29 1.93
C SER A 24 11.09 14.12 1.06
N PHE A 25 11.85 13.03 0.97
CA PHE A 25 11.47 11.82 0.22
C PHE A 25 10.38 10.99 0.91
N GLY A 26 10.07 11.29 2.18
CA GLY A 26 9.08 10.56 2.97
C GLY A 26 9.63 9.21 3.45
N THR A 27 9.16 8.74 4.59
CA THR A 27 9.61 7.49 5.22
C THR A 27 8.80 6.27 4.78
N THR A 28 7.63 6.49 4.18
CA THR A 28 6.72 5.43 3.74
C THR A 28 6.77 5.33 2.22
N CYS A 29 7.29 4.21 1.75
CA CYS A 29 7.15 3.81 0.36
C CYS A 29 5.67 3.50 0.11
N TRP A 30 5.08 4.05 -0.95
CA TRP A 30 3.65 3.86 -1.28
C TRP A 30 3.42 2.98 -2.51
N TRP A 31 4.47 2.77 -3.30
CA TRP A 31 4.57 1.82 -4.40
C TRP A 31 5.91 1.12 -4.25
N GLY A 32 5.97 -0.21 -4.27
CA GLY A 32 7.27 -0.87 -4.20
C GLY A 32 8.18 -0.57 -5.40
N PHE A 33 9.47 -0.86 -5.26
CA PHE A 33 10.52 -0.42 -6.19
C PHE A 33 10.81 -1.37 -7.37
N SER A 34 9.91 -2.31 -7.66
CA SER A 34 10.09 -3.30 -8.72
C SER A 34 8.90 -3.30 -9.69
N PRO A 35 9.11 -3.68 -10.96
CA PRO A 35 8.02 -4.02 -11.84
C PRO A 35 7.14 -5.13 -11.26
N ALA A 36 5.86 -5.14 -11.62
CA ALA A 36 4.96 -6.22 -11.21
C ALA A 36 5.38 -7.54 -11.87
N LEU A 37 5.75 -8.51 -11.04
CA LEU A 37 6.13 -9.87 -11.43
C LEU A 37 4.93 -10.81 -11.45
N ASP A 38 4.92 -11.73 -12.40
CA ASP A 38 4.04 -12.91 -12.36
C ASP A 38 4.76 -14.02 -11.60
N LEU A 39 4.34 -14.24 -10.35
CA LEU A 39 5.04 -15.11 -9.42
C LEU A 39 4.92 -16.60 -9.79
N GLN A 40 3.98 -16.95 -10.66
CA GLN A 40 3.90 -18.31 -11.19
C GLN A 40 5.04 -18.61 -12.16
N ARG A 41 5.48 -17.61 -12.93
CA ARG A 41 6.61 -17.75 -13.86
C ARG A 41 7.90 -18.06 -13.12
N GLU A 42 8.21 -17.26 -12.11
CA GLU A 42 9.45 -17.36 -11.33
C GLU A 42 9.56 -18.71 -10.59
N CYS A 43 8.42 -19.26 -10.14
CA CYS A 43 8.39 -20.58 -9.49
C CYS A 43 8.62 -21.75 -10.43
N LEU A 44 8.21 -21.65 -11.72
CA LEU A 44 8.43 -22.72 -12.69
C LEU A 44 9.90 -22.88 -13.08
N GLU A 45 10.69 -21.81 -12.98
CA GLU A 45 12.13 -21.85 -13.25
C GLU A 45 12.93 -22.43 -12.06
N SER A 46 12.40 -22.41 -10.84
CA SER A 46 13.17 -22.72 -9.62
C SER A 46 12.95 -24.10 -8.99
N SER A 47 11.79 -24.76 -9.09
CA SER A 47 11.61 -26.12 -8.54
C SER A 47 10.26 -26.74 -8.88
N MET A 48 10.24 -27.75 -9.75
CA MET A 48 9.09 -28.63 -9.96
C MET A 48 9.39 -30.10 -9.61
N ALA A 49 10.38 -30.38 -8.76
CA ALA A 49 10.74 -31.76 -8.40
C ALA A 49 9.88 -32.35 -7.28
N HIS A 50 9.12 -31.54 -6.52
CA HIS A 50 8.48 -31.99 -5.27
C HIS A 50 6.99 -31.65 -5.12
N LEU A 51 6.28 -31.30 -6.19
CA LEU A 51 4.82 -31.18 -6.13
C LEU A 51 4.22 -32.59 -6.14
N TYR A 52 4.17 -33.19 -4.95
CA TYR A 52 3.55 -34.49 -4.69
C TYR A 52 2.09 -34.46 -5.15
N LEU A 53 1.79 -35.32 -6.12
CA LEU A 53 0.45 -35.59 -6.62
C LEU A 53 -0.31 -36.41 -5.58
N SER A 54 -1.23 -35.80 -4.83
CA SER A 54 -2.40 -36.52 -4.31
C SER A 54 -3.45 -36.58 -5.42
N GLN A 55 -4.03 -37.76 -5.61
CA GLN A 55 -4.71 -38.20 -6.84
C GLN A 55 -6.00 -37.45 -7.24
N ASP A 56 -6.40 -36.38 -6.55
CA ASP A 56 -7.59 -35.57 -6.87
C ASP A 56 -7.45 -34.06 -6.59
N ASP A 57 -6.30 -33.58 -6.07
CA ASP A 57 -6.14 -32.19 -5.64
C ASP A 57 -5.34 -31.36 -6.66
N LEU A 58 -5.85 -30.16 -6.99
CA LEU A 58 -5.09 -29.18 -7.77
C LEU A 58 -3.77 -28.87 -7.04
N PRO A 59 -2.62 -28.82 -7.74
CA PRO A 59 -1.35 -28.53 -7.10
C PRO A 59 -1.41 -27.18 -6.37
N GLU A 60 -0.82 -27.09 -5.18
CA GLU A 60 -0.80 -25.87 -4.39
C GLU A 60 0.50 -25.07 -4.61
N LEU A 61 0.36 -23.75 -4.74
CA LEU A 61 1.46 -22.79 -4.80
C LEU A 61 1.30 -21.79 -3.65
N ASN A 62 2.20 -21.87 -2.68
CA ASN A 62 2.22 -20.98 -1.52
C ASN A 62 3.27 -19.89 -1.76
N ILE A 63 2.86 -18.62 -1.74
CA ILE A 63 3.71 -17.47 -2.02
C ILE A 63 3.72 -16.53 -0.82
N LEU A 64 4.89 -16.29 -0.24
CA LEU A 64 5.10 -15.32 0.83
C LEU A 64 5.62 -13.99 0.26
N LEU A 65 4.90 -12.91 0.51
CA LEU A 65 5.27 -11.54 0.17
C LEU A 65 5.58 -10.78 1.46
N VAL A 66 6.82 -10.32 1.59
CA VAL A 66 7.28 -9.56 2.77
C VAL A 66 7.64 -8.14 2.33
N GLY A 67 6.94 -7.15 2.86
CA GLY A 67 7.20 -5.74 2.55
C GLY A 67 7.02 -5.41 1.07
N SER A 68 6.02 -5.99 0.42
CA SER A 68 5.67 -5.70 -0.98
C SER A 68 5.16 -4.26 -1.13
N VAL A 69 4.65 -3.68 -0.03
CA VAL A 69 4.08 -2.33 0.09
C VAL A 69 2.75 -2.18 -0.65
N ASP A 70 2.60 -2.79 -1.82
CA ASP A 70 1.37 -2.81 -2.62
C ASP A 70 1.02 -4.22 -3.12
N GLY A 71 -0.16 -4.34 -3.73
CA GLY A 71 -0.73 -5.60 -4.21
C GLY A 71 -0.39 -5.92 -5.68
N ARG A 72 0.57 -5.23 -6.31
CA ARG A 72 0.78 -5.35 -7.77
C ARG A 72 1.15 -6.78 -8.20
N HIS A 73 1.94 -7.49 -7.39
CA HIS A 73 2.38 -8.84 -7.69
C HIS A 73 1.21 -9.82 -7.64
N VAL A 74 0.30 -9.62 -6.68
CA VAL A 74 -0.94 -10.39 -6.57
C VAL A 74 -1.81 -10.15 -7.81
N LEU A 75 -2.09 -8.89 -8.16
CA LEU A 75 -2.90 -8.55 -9.33
C LEU A 75 -2.27 -9.05 -10.65
N ARG A 76 -0.95 -8.91 -10.80
CA ARG A 76 -0.21 -9.40 -11.97
C ARG A 76 -0.29 -10.91 -12.09
N THR A 77 -0.09 -11.63 -11.00
CA THR A 77 -0.17 -13.09 -10.96
C THR A 77 -1.60 -13.58 -11.25
N MET A 78 -2.62 -12.94 -10.67
CA MET A 78 -4.03 -13.26 -10.91
C MET A 78 -4.43 -13.03 -12.38
N SER A 79 -4.07 -11.88 -12.95
CA SER A 79 -4.41 -11.54 -14.34
C SER A 79 -3.75 -12.48 -15.36
N GLN A 80 -2.60 -13.08 -15.02
CA GLN A 80 -1.87 -14.01 -15.87
C GLN A 80 -2.11 -15.48 -15.53
N ALA A 81 -2.99 -15.78 -14.57
CA ALA A 81 -3.22 -17.15 -14.12
C ALA A 81 -3.68 -18.10 -15.24
N HIS A 82 -4.40 -17.59 -16.24
CA HIS A 82 -4.84 -18.35 -17.41
C HIS A 82 -3.70 -18.86 -18.30
N ARG A 83 -2.48 -18.33 -18.15
CA ARG A 83 -1.29 -18.74 -18.91
C ARG A 83 -0.62 -19.99 -18.36
N TRP A 84 -1.00 -20.43 -17.16
CA TRP A 84 -0.34 -21.51 -16.42
C TRP A 84 -1.29 -22.67 -16.16
N PRO A 85 -0.77 -23.89 -15.91
CA PRO A 85 -1.59 -25.01 -15.45
C PRO A 85 -2.36 -24.65 -14.18
N ARG A 86 -3.64 -25.02 -14.17
CA ARG A 86 -4.56 -24.73 -13.05
C ARG A 86 -3.98 -25.27 -11.75
N ARG A 87 -3.92 -24.41 -10.74
CA ARG A 87 -3.34 -24.68 -9.42
C ARG A 87 -4.03 -23.80 -8.38
N ARG A 88 -4.01 -24.21 -7.11
CA ARG A 88 -4.46 -23.37 -6.00
C ARG A 88 -3.32 -22.45 -5.59
N ILE A 89 -3.54 -21.14 -5.58
CA ILE A 89 -2.52 -20.16 -5.22
C ILE A 89 -2.91 -19.52 -3.88
N ASN A 90 -2.03 -19.62 -2.90
CA ASN A 90 -2.20 -19.01 -1.58
C ASN A 90 -1.15 -17.90 -1.41
N PHE A 91 -1.59 -16.66 -1.23
CA PHE A 91 -0.72 -15.52 -0.93
C PHE A 91 -0.68 -15.26 0.57
N TYR A 92 0.52 -15.23 1.15
CA TYR A 92 0.78 -14.82 2.52
C TYR A 92 1.44 -13.45 2.50
N ILE A 93 0.82 -12.44 3.09
CA ILE A 93 1.27 -11.05 3.02
C ILE A 93 1.71 -10.61 4.41
N VAL A 94 2.97 -10.20 4.52
CA VAL A 94 3.57 -9.67 5.75
C VAL A 94 3.96 -8.23 5.49
N GLU A 95 3.26 -7.30 6.14
CA GLU A 95 3.49 -5.87 6.05
C GLU A 95 3.71 -5.27 7.43
N ASN A 96 4.63 -4.31 7.51
CA ASN A 96 4.89 -3.56 8.74
C ASN A 96 3.92 -2.37 8.92
N ASN A 97 3.26 -1.94 7.83
CA ASN A 97 2.33 -0.82 7.85
C ASN A 97 0.91 -1.31 7.53
N LEU A 98 -0.01 -1.16 8.49
CA LEU A 98 -1.41 -1.56 8.33
C LEU A 98 -2.17 -0.73 7.28
N GLU A 99 -1.77 0.53 7.05
CA GLU A 99 -2.35 1.31 5.94
C GLU A 99 -2.01 0.69 4.58
N ALA A 100 -0.85 0.04 4.46
CA ALA A 100 -0.50 -0.69 3.24
C ALA A 100 -1.42 -1.90 3.05
N LEU A 101 -1.68 -2.68 4.10
CA LEU A 101 -2.66 -3.78 4.05
C LEU A 101 -4.06 -3.28 3.70
N GLY A 102 -4.53 -2.21 4.34
CA GLY A 102 -5.83 -1.60 4.04
C GLY A 102 -5.94 -1.15 2.57
N ARG A 103 -4.87 -0.57 2.01
CA ARG A 103 -4.86 -0.19 0.59
C ARG A 103 -4.81 -1.39 -0.34
N GLN A 104 -4.05 -2.42 -0.01
CA GLN A 104 -4.03 -3.65 -0.79
C GLN A 104 -5.44 -4.27 -0.86
N LEU A 105 -6.17 -4.27 0.27
CA LEU A 105 -7.57 -4.70 0.34
C LEU A 105 -8.48 -3.81 -0.52
N LEU A 106 -8.29 -2.49 -0.50
CA LEU A 106 -9.03 -1.54 -1.33
C LEU A 106 -8.83 -1.82 -2.83
N PHE A 107 -7.58 -1.95 -3.27
CA PHE A 107 -7.26 -2.19 -4.68
C PHE A 107 -7.72 -3.58 -5.15
N LEU A 108 -7.62 -4.60 -4.29
CA LEU A 108 -8.16 -5.91 -4.58
C LEU A 108 -9.68 -5.87 -4.73
N SER A 109 -10.38 -5.14 -3.84
CA SER A 109 -11.83 -4.96 -3.91
C SER A 109 -12.26 -4.25 -5.19
N LEU A 110 -11.53 -3.21 -5.60
CA LEU A 110 -11.78 -2.49 -6.85
C LEU A 110 -11.57 -3.36 -8.09
N ALA A 111 -10.46 -4.12 -8.12
CA ALA A 111 -10.17 -5.03 -9.22
C ALA A 111 -11.26 -6.10 -9.37
N LEU A 112 -11.74 -6.64 -8.24
CA LEU A 112 -12.74 -7.70 -8.16
C LEU A 112 -14.20 -7.21 -8.17
N GLU A 113 -14.46 -5.91 -8.29
CA GLU A 113 -15.84 -5.39 -8.34
C GLU A 113 -16.61 -6.05 -9.50
N SER A 114 -17.92 -6.27 -9.35
CA SER A 114 -18.71 -6.86 -10.45
C SER A 114 -18.67 -5.96 -11.69
N PRO A 115 -18.47 -6.53 -12.90
CA PRO A 115 -18.59 -5.78 -14.15
C PRO A 115 -19.97 -5.12 -14.34
N GLU A 116 -21.02 -5.62 -13.67
CA GLU A 116 -22.36 -5.03 -13.68
C GLU A 116 -22.43 -3.71 -12.89
N LYS A 117 -21.58 -3.55 -11.86
CA LYS A 117 -21.52 -2.34 -11.03
C LYS A 117 -20.54 -1.33 -11.60
N MET A 118 -19.38 -1.78 -12.09
CA MET A 118 -18.30 -0.90 -12.55
C MET A 118 -17.55 -1.50 -13.74
N GLY A 119 -17.51 -0.75 -14.84
CA GLY A 119 -16.80 -1.16 -16.06
C GLY A 119 -15.28 -1.12 -15.91
N LEU A 120 -14.56 -1.79 -16.83
CA LEU A 120 -13.09 -1.86 -16.77
C LEU A 120 -12.42 -0.49 -16.87
N GLN A 121 -12.93 0.40 -17.73
CA GLN A 121 -12.39 1.75 -17.87
C GLN A 121 -12.55 2.54 -16.56
N GLU A 122 -13.74 2.55 -15.98
CA GLU A 122 -14.03 3.23 -14.73
C GLU A 122 -13.16 2.69 -13.58
N LYS A 123 -13.03 1.36 -13.47
CA LYS A 123 -12.09 0.74 -12.52
C LYS A 123 -10.65 1.23 -12.70
N SER A 124 -10.20 1.33 -13.95
CA SER A 124 -8.82 1.73 -14.26
C SER A 124 -8.58 3.19 -13.91
N GLU A 125 -9.52 4.08 -14.24
CA GLU A 125 -9.46 5.50 -13.88
C GLU A 125 -9.50 5.69 -12.36
N MET A 126 -10.41 5.00 -11.67
CA MET A 126 -10.51 5.04 -10.20
C MET A 126 -9.25 4.46 -9.53
N PHE A 127 -8.68 3.39 -10.09
CA PHE A 127 -7.44 2.79 -9.59
C PHE A 127 -6.29 3.80 -9.67
N LEU A 128 -6.10 4.45 -10.82
CA LEU A 128 -5.05 5.45 -11.00
C LEU A 128 -5.26 6.67 -10.09
N GLU A 129 -6.52 7.07 -9.89
CA GLU A 129 -6.85 8.17 -8.99
C GLU A 129 -6.53 7.84 -7.53
N LEU A 130 -6.97 6.67 -7.04
CA LEU A 130 -6.67 6.20 -5.68
C LEU A 130 -5.17 5.97 -5.46
N LEU A 131 -4.45 5.55 -6.49
CA LEU A 131 -3.01 5.27 -6.43
C LEU A 131 -2.17 6.55 -6.41
N GLY A 132 -2.49 7.50 -7.29
CA GLY A 132 -1.59 8.61 -7.62
C GLY A 132 -1.99 9.96 -7.05
N ASN A 133 -3.25 10.14 -6.64
CA ASN A 133 -3.76 11.47 -6.30
C ASN A 133 -3.97 11.64 -4.79
N SER A 134 -3.55 12.81 -4.31
CA SER A 134 -3.79 13.25 -2.93
C SER A 134 -5.18 13.88 -2.75
N LEU A 135 -5.80 14.33 -3.84
CA LEU A 135 -7.16 14.86 -3.89
C LEU A 135 -7.93 14.06 -4.93
N ILE A 136 -9.01 13.43 -4.49
CA ILE A 136 -9.83 12.55 -5.31
C ILE A 136 -11.18 13.20 -5.60
N ARG A 137 -11.79 12.84 -6.73
CA ARG A 137 -13.15 13.26 -7.13
C ARG A 137 -14.18 12.74 -6.13
N SER A 138 -15.34 13.39 -6.12
CA SER A 138 -16.47 13.03 -5.25
C SER A 138 -16.96 11.60 -5.45
N SER A 139 -16.97 11.10 -6.70
CA SER A 139 -17.34 9.71 -7.01
C SER A 139 -16.37 8.70 -6.38
N THR A 140 -15.06 8.93 -6.56
CA THR A 140 -14.00 8.09 -5.98
C THR A 140 -14.00 8.17 -4.45
N ALA A 141 -14.27 9.35 -3.88
CA ALA A 141 -14.45 9.51 -2.44
C ALA A 141 -15.66 8.72 -1.93
N ALA A 142 -16.80 8.78 -2.60
CA ALA A 142 -17.99 8.02 -2.24
C ALA A 142 -17.75 6.51 -2.28
N TYR A 143 -17.04 6.02 -3.30
CA TYR A 143 -16.62 4.61 -3.37
C TYR A 143 -15.71 4.22 -2.21
N LEU A 144 -14.70 5.04 -1.91
CA LEU A 144 -13.80 4.81 -0.78
C LEU A 144 -14.56 4.74 0.54
N GLN A 145 -15.52 5.63 0.76
CA GLN A 145 -16.37 5.62 1.95
C GLN A 145 -17.24 4.37 2.04
N GLU A 146 -17.88 3.96 0.94
CA GLU A 146 -18.67 2.73 0.84
C GLU A 146 -17.82 1.50 1.21
N LYS A 147 -16.61 1.39 0.65
CA LYS A 147 -15.70 0.27 0.95
C LYS A 147 -15.16 0.33 2.36
N SER A 148 -14.85 1.52 2.88
CA SER A 148 -14.39 1.69 4.25
C SER A 148 -15.42 1.20 5.26
N ASP A 149 -16.71 1.45 4.99
CA ASP A 149 -17.81 0.92 5.79
C ASP A 149 -17.83 -0.63 5.86
N LEU A 150 -17.57 -1.29 4.74
CA LEU A 150 -17.42 -2.75 4.69
C LEU A 150 -16.15 -3.22 5.40
N PHE A 151 -15.03 -2.52 5.21
CA PHE A 151 -13.75 -2.90 5.77
C PHE A 151 -13.71 -2.80 7.30
N VAL A 152 -14.39 -1.82 7.89
CA VAL A 152 -14.62 -1.75 9.35
C VAL A 152 -15.28 -3.05 9.83
N ARG A 153 -16.32 -3.53 9.13
CA ARG A 153 -16.98 -4.80 9.50
C ARG A 153 -16.07 -6.00 9.30
N TYR A 154 -15.26 -6.03 8.25
CA TYR A 154 -14.30 -7.11 8.03
C TYR A 154 -13.24 -7.20 9.15
N ALA A 155 -12.79 -6.06 9.66
CA ALA A 155 -11.81 -6.03 10.76
C ALA A 155 -12.42 -6.43 12.12
N THR A 156 -13.70 -6.12 12.34
CA THR A 156 -14.37 -6.23 13.65
C THR A 156 -15.23 -7.49 13.82
N ASP A 157 -15.78 -8.04 12.72
CA ASP A 157 -16.65 -9.22 12.72
C ASP A 157 -16.05 -10.32 11.81
N PRO A 158 -15.32 -11.30 12.39
CA PRO A 158 -14.71 -12.39 11.64
C PRO A 158 -15.72 -13.27 10.90
N ASP A 159 -16.91 -13.47 11.47
CA ASP A 159 -17.94 -14.32 10.86
C ASP A 159 -18.54 -13.64 9.63
N PHE A 160 -18.75 -12.32 9.69
CA PHE A 160 -19.16 -11.52 8.54
C PHE A 160 -18.06 -11.49 7.46
N GLN A 161 -16.80 -11.31 7.86
CA GLN A 161 -15.66 -11.33 6.96
C GLN A 161 -15.55 -12.66 6.22
N GLN A 162 -15.63 -13.79 6.91
CA GLN A 162 -15.53 -15.11 6.27
C GLN A 162 -16.68 -15.36 5.29
N ARG A 163 -17.90 -14.90 5.61
CA ARG A 163 -19.09 -15.03 4.74
C ARG A 163 -19.01 -14.19 3.47
N HIS A 164 -18.50 -12.96 3.56
CA HIS A 164 -18.54 -11.99 2.46
C HIS A 164 -17.20 -11.81 1.73
N LEU A 165 -16.09 -12.19 2.36
CA LEU A 165 -14.72 -12.06 1.85
C LEU A 165 -13.91 -13.32 2.18
N GLY A 166 -14.47 -14.51 1.97
CA GLY A 166 -13.82 -15.79 2.32
C GLY A 166 -12.49 -16.08 1.58
N ALA A 167 -12.15 -15.29 0.55
CA ALA A 167 -10.87 -15.39 -0.15
C ALA A 167 -9.70 -14.70 0.59
N VAL A 168 -9.98 -13.88 1.60
CA VAL A 168 -8.98 -13.21 2.43
C VAL A 168 -9.05 -13.79 3.84
N ASP A 169 -7.92 -14.16 4.42
CA ASP A 169 -7.84 -14.56 5.82
C ASP A 169 -7.15 -13.48 6.64
N MET A 170 -7.83 -13.00 7.69
CA MET A 170 -7.32 -12.00 8.63
C MET A 170 -7.03 -12.60 10.03
N SER A 171 -7.11 -13.92 10.18
CA SER A 171 -6.92 -14.65 11.46
C SER A 171 -5.54 -14.41 12.09
N ALA A 172 -4.51 -14.22 11.26
CA ALA A 172 -3.15 -13.97 11.72
C ALA A 172 -2.92 -12.57 12.32
N LEU A 173 -3.83 -11.62 12.10
CA LEU A 173 -3.74 -10.27 12.68
C LEU A 173 -4.09 -10.29 14.17
N LYS A 174 -3.24 -9.66 14.98
CA LYS A 174 -3.47 -9.47 16.42
C LYS A 174 -4.65 -8.52 16.64
N PHE A 175 -5.32 -8.63 17.79
CA PHE A 175 -6.43 -7.73 18.14
C PHE A 175 -6.06 -6.24 17.99
N LYS A 176 -4.88 -5.84 18.50
CA LYS A 176 -4.38 -4.46 18.35
C LYS A 176 -4.23 -4.02 16.88
N GLU A 177 -3.82 -4.92 15.99
CA GLU A 177 -3.67 -4.61 14.56
C GLU A 177 -5.05 -4.46 13.90
N ARG A 178 -6.03 -5.25 14.33
CA ARG A 178 -7.43 -5.11 13.87
C ARG A 178 -8.05 -3.80 14.33
N ASP A 179 -7.85 -3.41 15.59
CA ASP A 179 -8.31 -2.11 16.11
C ASP A 179 -7.68 -0.94 15.34
N GLN A 180 -6.39 -1.07 14.98
CA GLN A 180 -5.70 -0.06 14.17
C GLN A 180 -6.24 0.01 12.74
N LEU A 181 -6.51 -1.14 12.10
CA LEU A 181 -7.16 -1.19 10.78
C LEU A 181 -8.56 -0.59 10.84
N GLU A 182 -9.35 -0.90 11.85
CA GLU A 182 -10.65 -0.28 12.08
C GLU A 182 -10.52 1.25 12.13
N GLY A 183 -9.58 1.77 12.93
CA GLY A 183 -9.32 3.21 13.03
C GLY A 183 -8.94 3.84 11.68
N ILE A 184 -8.10 3.16 10.88
CA ILE A 184 -7.75 3.60 9.52
C ILE A 184 -9.00 3.69 8.64
N PHE A 185 -9.84 2.65 8.63
CA PHE A 185 -11.05 2.62 7.81
C PHE A 185 -12.10 3.63 8.29
N GLN A 186 -12.24 3.85 9.60
CA GLN A 186 -13.10 4.90 10.15
C GLN A 186 -12.65 6.29 9.68
N PHE A 187 -11.34 6.54 9.64
CA PHE A 187 -10.79 7.78 9.10
C PHE A 187 -11.07 7.94 7.60
N TRP A 188 -10.93 6.87 6.80
CA TRP A 188 -11.27 6.91 5.37
C TRP A 188 -12.77 7.16 5.13
N ARG A 189 -13.62 6.59 5.97
CA ARG A 189 -15.08 6.80 5.93
C ARG A 189 -15.45 8.25 6.22
N HIS A 190 -14.83 8.85 7.23
CA HIS A 190 -15.11 10.23 7.65
C HIS A 190 -13.82 11.05 7.69
N PRO A 191 -13.28 11.47 6.53
CA PRO A 191 -12.03 12.21 6.50
C PRO A 191 -12.25 13.59 7.15
N ASP A 192 -11.45 13.90 8.18
CA ASP A 192 -11.43 15.23 8.79
C ASP A 192 -10.38 16.13 8.09
N PRO A 193 -10.80 17.17 7.36
CA PRO A 193 -9.88 18.10 6.69
C PRO A 193 -8.93 18.83 7.66
N ARG A 194 -9.30 18.94 8.95
CA ARG A 194 -8.47 19.56 9.99
C ARG A 194 -7.39 18.60 10.48
N ALA A 195 -7.72 17.32 10.62
CA ALA A 195 -6.76 16.29 10.99
C ALA A 195 -5.71 16.07 9.88
N PHE A 196 -6.12 16.15 8.61
CA PHE A 196 -5.24 15.90 7.47
C PHE A 196 -5.35 16.97 6.37
N PRO A 197 -4.75 18.16 6.56
CA PRO A 197 -4.78 19.25 5.58
C PRO A 197 -3.79 19.00 4.44
N ILE A 198 -4.12 18.06 3.56
CA ILE A 198 -3.21 17.52 2.54
C ILE A 198 -2.56 18.57 1.63
N ALA A 199 -3.30 19.62 1.23
CA ALA A 199 -2.75 20.69 0.39
C ALA A 199 -1.61 21.44 1.10
N ARG A 200 -1.76 21.69 2.41
CA ARG A 200 -0.72 22.33 3.23
C ARG A 200 0.47 21.39 3.44
N LEU A 201 0.22 20.11 3.72
CA LEU A 201 1.27 19.11 3.93
C LEU A 201 2.11 18.93 2.65
N TRP A 202 1.45 18.87 1.50
CA TRP A 202 2.11 18.82 0.20
C TRP A 202 2.94 20.07 -0.06
N ASP A 203 2.40 21.26 0.18
CA ASP A 203 3.13 22.52 -0.02
C ASP A 203 4.40 22.60 0.85
N LEU A 204 4.29 22.26 2.14
CA LEU A 204 5.42 22.20 3.06
C LEU A 204 6.50 21.23 2.57
N ARG A 205 6.09 20.05 2.10
CA ARG A 205 7.00 19.04 1.57
C ARG A 205 7.73 19.53 0.32
N VAL A 206 7.02 20.15 -0.62
CA VAL A 206 7.60 20.68 -1.86
C VAL A 206 8.54 21.84 -1.57
N ARG A 207 8.21 22.74 -0.64
CA ARG A 207 9.10 23.81 -0.18
C ARG A 207 10.40 23.25 0.38
N GLN A 208 10.31 22.22 1.22
CA GLN A 208 11.49 21.58 1.79
C GLN A 208 12.34 20.88 0.71
N TYR A 209 11.71 20.19 -0.24
CA TYR A 209 12.40 19.49 -1.33
C TYR A 209 13.12 20.45 -2.29
N LEU A 210 12.46 21.54 -2.70
CA LEU A 210 13.01 22.47 -3.68
C LEU A 210 13.91 23.54 -3.07
N GLY A 211 13.76 23.84 -1.77
CA GLY A 211 14.50 24.87 -1.07
C GLY A 211 14.39 26.22 -1.77
N ALA A 212 15.52 26.88 -2.02
CA ALA A 212 15.57 28.16 -2.73
C ALA A 212 14.94 28.14 -4.13
N ARG A 213 14.77 26.97 -4.75
CA ARG A 213 14.16 26.82 -6.08
C ARG A 213 12.64 26.76 -6.05
N TYR A 214 12.00 26.79 -4.88
CA TYR A 214 10.55 26.64 -4.73
C TYR A 214 9.75 27.73 -5.48
N ASP A 215 10.24 28.97 -5.48
CA ASP A 215 9.56 30.07 -6.18
C ASP A 215 9.59 29.89 -7.70
N ALA A 216 10.60 29.16 -8.21
CA ALA A 216 10.74 28.76 -9.61
C ALA A 216 10.24 27.32 -9.89
N ARG A 217 9.45 26.71 -8.99
CA ARG A 217 9.07 25.28 -9.05
C ARG A 217 8.52 24.81 -10.40
N ARG A 218 7.76 25.65 -11.11
CA ARG A 218 7.24 25.29 -12.45
C ARG A 218 8.38 25.04 -13.43
N GLY A 219 9.33 25.96 -13.52
CA GLY A 219 10.50 25.81 -14.40
C GLY A 219 11.43 24.67 -13.96
N VAL A 220 11.52 24.37 -12.65
CA VAL A 220 12.28 23.21 -12.16
C VAL A 220 11.65 21.90 -12.63
N CYS A 221 10.32 21.77 -12.54
CA CYS A 221 9.62 20.59 -13.01
C CYS A 221 9.77 20.38 -14.52
N ASP A 222 9.63 21.44 -15.32
CA ASP A 222 9.80 21.38 -16.78
C ASP A 222 11.23 20.99 -17.16
N TRP A 223 12.23 21.53 -16.45
CA TRP A 223 13.62 21.19 -16.65
C TRP A 223 13.92 19.73 -16.29
N ASP A 224 13.42 19.25 -15.14
CA ASP A 224 13.57 17.85 -14.73
C ASP A 224 12.90 16.88 -15.73
N LEU A 225 11.72 17.23 -16.26
CA LEU A 225 11.05 16.45 -17.29
C LEU A 225 11.90 16.35 -18.56
N THR A 226 12.34 17.50 -19.07
CA THR A 226 13.04 17.58 -20.37
C THR A 226 14.43 16.95 -20.31
N MET A 227 15.17 17.17 -19.21
CA MET A 227 16.58 16.79 -19.11
C MET A 227 16.82 15.43 -18.44
N LYS A 228 15.84 14.86 -17.73
CA LYS A 228 16.04 13.58 -17.00
C LYS A 228 15.10 12.48 -17.43
N LEU A 229 13.85 12.81 -17.73
CA LEU A 229 12.81 11.81 -17.99
C LEU A 229 12.72 11.47 -19.47
N HIS A 230 12.73 12.45 -20.37
CA HIS A 230 12.69 12.19 -21.82
C HIS A 230 13.86 11.34 -22.33
N GLU A 231 15.06 11.51 -21.77
CA GLU A 231 16.22 10.68 -22.15
C GLU A 231 16.11 9.22 -21.67
N ARG A 232 15.20 8.93 -20.72
CA ARG A 232 15.03 7.61 -20.09
C ARG A 232 13.73 6.91 -20.50
N GLY A 233 12.93 7.55 -21.35
CA GLY A 233 11.61 7.08 -21.81
C GLY A 233 11.67 6.36 -23.14
#